data_AF-A0A074MTI2-F1
#
_entry.id   AF-A0A074MTI2-F1
#
_cell.length_a   1.000
_cell.length_b   1.000
_cell.length_c   1.000
_cell.angle_alpha   90.00
_cell.angle_beta   90.00
_cell.angle_gamma   90.00
#
_symmetry.space_group_name_H-M   'P 1'
#
loop_
_entity.id
_entity.type
_entity.pdbx_description
1 polymer ?
#
loop_
_entity_poly.entity_id
_entity_poly.type
_entity_poly.pdbx_seq_one_letter_code
_entity_poly.pdbx_strand_id
1 'polypeptide(L)'
;MQWSGVKGVVEIRSERDLSKRIGELDPATSPFGVLSRGGRHFIQVAAEGGGFVIEKREGGEDSHVHARRTGGRPSPKPPRPGFFKRLLGGGRGKRDADTFTLGEVEAVLLAWYEDRPDPDFLRWDSGPS
;
A
#
# COMPACT_ATOMS: atom_id res chain seq x y z
N MET A 1 -12.47 11.07 -2.95
CA MET A 1 -11.94 10.02 -2.04
C MET A 1 -11.23 10.68 -0.86
N GLN A 2 -10.87 9.94 0.19
CA GLN A 2 -10.12 10.48 1.34
C GLN A 2 -8.75 9.84 1.46
N TRP A 3 -7.72 10.65 1.65
CA TRP A 3 -6.37 10.20 2.00
C TRP A 3 -6.13 10.38 3.50
N SER A 4 -5.70 9.34 4.18
CA SER A 4 -5.28 9.38 5.58
C SER A 4 -3.78 9.08 5.66
N GLY A 5 -3.01 9.95 6.31
CA GLY A 5 -1.59 9.73 6.58
C GLY A 5 -1.15 10.42 7.86
N VAL A 6 0.16 10.60 8.05
CA VAL A 6 0.72 11.20 9.28
C VAL A 6 0.19 12.62 9.54
N LYS A 7 -0.08 13.39 8.49
CA LYS A 7 -0.59 14.77 8.58
C LYS A 7 -2.11 14.86 8.77
N GLY A 8 -2.80 13.73 8.95
CA GLY A 8 -4.24 13.66 9.11
C GLY A 8 -4.97 13.23 7.84
N VAL A 9 -6.28 13.52 7.81
CA VAL A 9 -7.19 13.13 6.73
C VAL A 9 -7.44 14.32 5.81
N VAL A 10 -7.30 14.11 4.50
CA VAL A 10 -7.57 15.12 3.47
C VAL A 10 -8.44 14.56 2.37
N GLU A 11 -9.27 15.41 1.78
CA GLU A 11 -10.03 15.06 0.58
C GLU A 11 -9.12 15.07 -0.65
N ILE A 12 -9.26 14.04 -1.49
CA ILE A 12 -8.57 13.91 -2.77
C ILE A 12 -9.58 14.17 -3.89
N ARG A 13 -9.37 15.26 -4.63
CA ARG A 13 -10.25 15.78 -5.69
C ARG A 13 -9.67 15.62 -7.10
N SER A 14 -8.39 15.32 -7.21
CA SER A 14 -7.71 15.09 -8.49
C SER A 14 -6.56 14.09 -8.35
N GLU A 15 -6.10 13.54 -9.47
CA GLU A 15 -4.87 12.75 -9.55
C GLU A 15 -3.66 13.53 -9.03
N ARG A 16 -3.57 14.82 -9.36
CA ARG A 16 -2.49 15.69 -8.89
C ARG A 16 -2.45 15.80 -7.36
N ASP A 17 -3.61 15.87 -6.71
CA ASP A 17 -3.68 15.85 -5.25
C ASP A 17 -3.17 14.53 -4.70
N LEU A 18 -3.56 13.41 -5.32
CA LEU A 18 -3.13 12.08 -4.93
C LEU A 18 -1.62 11.89 -5.10
N SER A 19 -1.07 12.18 -6.28
CA SER A 19 0.37 12.14 -6.57
C SER A 19 1.16 12.99 -5.60
N LYS A 20 0.66 14.18 -5.24
CA LYS A 20 1.30 15.01 -4.21
C LYS A 20 1.37 14.29 -2.85
N ARG A 21 0.30 13.62 -2.42
CA ARG A 21 0.31 12.88 -1.14
C ARG A 21 1.19 11.65 -1.16
N ILE A 22 1.23 10.96 -2.30
CA ILE A 22 2.11 9.81 -2.51
C ILE A 22 3.58 10.26 -2.49
N GLY A 23 3.91 11.37 -3.16
CA GLY A 23 5.25 11.96 -3.12
C GLY A 23 5.70 12.45 -1.73
N GLU A 24 4.78 12.59 -0.77
CA GLU A 24 5.10 12.88 0.64
C GLU A 24 5.37 11.60 1.46
N LEU A 25 5.18 10.40 0.91
CA LEU A 25 5.52 9.15 1.58
C LEU A 25 7.03 9.01 1.73
N ASP A 26 7.44 8.72 2.95
CA ASP A 26 8.85 8.60 3.31
C ASP A 26 8.98 7.54 4.41
N PRO A 27 9.82 6.50 4.24
CA PRO A 27 9.96 5.44 5.23
C PRO A 27 10.34 5.90 6.64
N ALA A 28 10.97 7.06 6.80
CA ALA A 28 11.41 7.57 8.10
C ALA A 28 10.36 8.48 8.77
N THR A 29 9.63 9.28 7.98
CA THR A 29 8.83 10.41 8.50
C THR A 29 7.35 10.34 8.13
N SER A 30 7.00 9.68 7.03
CA SER A 30 5.61 9.48 6.60
C SER A 30 5.44 8.07 6.04
N PRO A 31 5.53 7.04 6.90
CA PRO A 31 5.74 5.66 6.44
C PRO A 31 4.47 4.98 5.97
N PHE A 32 3.31 5.65 5.97
CA PHE A 32 2.06 5.03 5.54
C PHE A 32 1.08 6.03 4.92
N GLY A 33 0.15 5.50 4.13
CA GLY A 33 -0.96 6.23 3.56
C GLY A 33 -2.14 5.32 3.26
N VAL A 34 -3.36 5.82 3.42
CA VAL A 34 -4.60 5.07 3.15
C VAL A 34 -5.49 5.91 2.26
N LEU A 35 -5.83 5.40 1.07
CA LEU A 35 -6.81 5.99 0.17
C LEU A 35 -8.13 5.24 0.29
N SER A 36 -9.17 5.92 0.75
CA SER A 36 -10.49 5.36 1.04
C SER A 36 -11.57 5.93 0.13
N ARG A 37 -12.43 5.04 -0.39
CA ARG A 37 -13.69 5.38 -1.07
C ARG A 37 -14.85 5.55 -0.08
N GLY A 38 -14.62 5.31 1.22
CA GLY A 38 -15.63 5.28 2.27
C GLY A 38 -16.01 3.85 2.68
N GLY A 39 -16.63 3.72 3.85
CA GLY A 39 -17.02 2.42 4.41
C GLY A 39 -15.83 1.50 4.64
N ARG A 40 -15.89 0.27 4.10
CA ARG A 40 -14.83 -0.75 4.19
C ARG A 40 -14.07 -0.95 2.87
N HIS A 41 -13.96 0.13 2.06
CA HIS A 41 -13.27 0.13 0.76
C HIS A 41 -12.07 1.05 0.81
N PHE A 42 -10.88 0.48 0.96
CA PHE A 42 -9.64 1.24 1.03
C PHE A 42 -8.47 0.47 0.42
N ILE A 43 -7.47 1.23 -0.01
CA ILE A 43 -6.13 0.73 -0.33
C ILE A 43 -5.14 1.46 0.57
N GLN A 44 -4.23 0.70 1.16
CA GLN A 44 -3.22 1.21 2.09
C GLN A 44 -1.83 0.84 1.63
N VAL A 45 -0.89 1.70 1.97
CA VAL A 45 0.53 1.52 1.72
C VAL A 45 1.32 1.76 3.00
N ALA A 46 2.35 0.97 3.21
CA ALA A 46 3.23 1.10 4.36
C ALA A 46 4.68 0.81 3.97
N ALA A 47 5.62 1.57 4.52
CA ALA A 47 7.04 1.39 4.28
C ALA A 47 7.53 0.11 4.96
N GLU A 48 8.17 -0.77 4.18
CA GLU A 48 8.78 -1.99 4.67
C GLU A 48 10.03 -2.29 3.85
N GLY A 49 11.13 -2.64 4.52
CA GLY A 49 12.30 -3.22 3.87
C GLY A 49 12.85 -2.46 2.67
N GLY A 50 12.91 -1.12 2.73
CA GLY A 50 13.46 -0.30 1.66
C GLY A 50 12.50 -0.01 0.50
N GLY A 51 11.24 -0.42 0.59
CA GLY A 51 10.16 -0.03 -0.31
C GLY A 51 8.83 0.08 0.45
N PHE A 52 7.74 -0.20 -0.24
CA PHE A 52 6.39 -0.16 0.33
C PHE A 52 5.65 -1.46 0.09
N VAL A 53 4.91 -1.94 1.07
CA VAL A 53 3.87 -2.95 0.87
C VAL A 53 2.54 -2.26 0.55
N ILE A 54 1.69 -2.93 -0.22
CA ILE A 54 0.38 -2.44 -0.60
C ILE A 54 -0.66 -3.48 -0.22
N GLU A 55 -1.74 -3.05 0.42
CA GLU A 55 -2.85 -3.91 0.81
C GLU A 55 -4.16 -3.21 0.45
N LYS A 56 -5.19 -3.95 0.05
CA LYS A 56 -6.51 -3.37 -0.15
C LYS A 56 -7.59 -4.20 0.51
N ARG A 57 -8.68 -3.53 0.84
CA ARG A 57 -9.91 -4.12 1.35
C ARG A 57 -11.08 -3.63 0.53
N GLU A 58 -11.89 -4.57 0.08
CA GLU A 58 -13.12 -4.30 -0.65
C GLU A 58 -14.29 -5.03 0.02
N GLY A 59 -14.89 -4.41 1.04
CA GLY A 59 -16.05 -4.96 1.74
C GLY A 59 -15.72 -5.66 3.06
N GLY A 60 -16.05 -6.95 3.19
CA GLY A 60 -16.00 -7.72 4.45
C GLY A 60 -14.62 -7.80 5.11
N GLU A 61 -14.53 -8.36 6.32
CA GLU A 61 -13.23 -8.62 6.99
C GLU A 61 -12.37 -9.62 6.21
N ASP A 62 -13.02 -10.59 5.57
CA ASP A 62 -12.39 -11.61 4.73
C ASP A 62 -11.97 -11.11 3.33
N SER A 63 -12.16 -9.82 3.04
CA SER A 63 -11.86 -9.21 1.73
C SER A 63 -10.54 -8.44 1.72
N HIS A 64 -9.65 -8.73 2.67
CA HIS A 64 -8.32 -8.14 2.75
C HIS A 64 -7.34 -8.93 1.88
N VAL A 65 -6.66 -8.23 0.98
CA VAL A 65 -5.71 -8.83 0.03
C VAL A 65 -4.42 -8.02 -0.02
N HIS A 66 -3.32 -8.73 -0.27
CA HIS A 66 -1.98 -8.17 -0.30
C HIS A 66 -1.46 -8.15 -1.73
N ALA A 67 -0.79 -7.06 -2.10
CA ALA A 67 -0.13 -6.95 -3.38
C ALA A 67 1.09 -7.88 -3.44
N ARG A 68 1.20 -8.63 -4.52
CA ARG A 68 2.35 -9.48 -4.85
C ARG A 68 2.85 -9.15 -6.24
N ARG A 69 4.16 -9.28 -6.47
CA ARG A 69 4.77 -9.12 -7.78
C ARG A 69 4.36 -10.28 -8.69
N THR A 70 3.99 -9.96 -9.92
CA THR A 70 3.85 -10.98 -10.96
C THR A 70 5.24 -11.47 -11.41
N GLY A 71 5.36 -12.76 -11.72
CA GLY A 71 6.58 -13.33 -12.33
C GLY A 71 7.74 -13.66 -11.37
N GLY A 72 7.52 -13.68 -10.05
CA GLY A 72 8.50 -14.20 -9.07
C GLY A 72 9.82 -13.42 -9.01
N ARG A 73 9.85 -12.19 -9.52
CA ARG A 73 11.04 -11.33 -9.42
C ARG A 73 11.22 -10.98 -7.94
N PRO A 74 12.30 -11.45 -7.29
CA PRO A 74 12.46 -11.26 -5.86
C PRO A 74 12.50 -9.76 -5.56
N SER A 75 11.75 -9.34 -4.55
CA SER A 75 11.86 -7.98 -4.03
C SER A 75 13.31 -7.65 -3.66
N PRO A 76 13.73 -6.39 -3.84
CA PRO A 76 15.01 -5.93 -3.31
C PRO A 76 15.10 -6.30 -1.83
N LYS A 77 16.19 -6.97 -1.42
CA LYS A 77 16.35 -7.43 -0.03
C LYS A 77 16.23 -6.25 0.96
N PRO A 78 15.38 -6.36 1.99
CA PRO A 78 15.25 -5.35 3.04
C PRO A 78 16.57 -4.98 3.74
N PRO A 79 16.94 -3.69 3.86
CA PRO A 79 17.92 -3.27 4.84
C PRO A 79 17.28 -3.25 6.24
N ARG A 80 17.43 -4.37 6.97
CA ARG A 80 17.28 -4.55 8.44
C ARG A 80 15.94 -4.15 9.11
N PRO A 81 15.54 -4.81 10.21
CA PRO A 81 14.21 -4.65 10.80
C PRO A 81 14.10 -3.35 11.63
N GLY A 82 13.27 -2.40 11.19
CA GLY A 82 13.00 -1.13 11.84
C GLY A 82 11.54 -0.94 12.28
N PHE A 83 11.33 -1.03 13.60
CA PHE A 83 10.33 -0.38 14.47
C PHE A 83 8.79 -0.43 14.24
N PHE A 84 8.22 -0.57 13.03
CA PHE A 84 6.74 -0.54 12.87
C PHE A 84 6.06 -1.90 13.05
N LYS A 85 6.24 -2.51 14.23
CA LYS A 85 5.73 -3.84 14.59
C LYS A 85 4.23 -3.88 14.96
N ARG A 86 3.49 -2.77 14.84
CA ARG A 86 2.16 -2.64 15.47
C ARG A 86 1.05 -2.03 14.61
N LEU A 87 1.30 -1.71 13.34
CA LEU A 87 0.26 -1.14 12.46
C LEU A 87 -0.43 -2.18 11.55
N LEU A 88 0.21 -3.32 11.28
CA LEU A 88 -0.40 -4.42 10.54
C LEU A 88 -0.65 -5.58 11.50
N GLY A 89 -1.92 -5.89 11.73
CA GLY A 89 -2.37 -6.85 12.73
C GLY A 89 -1.85 -8.27 12.48
N GLY A 90 -1.51 -8.95 13.57
CA GLY A 90 -1.54 -10.42 13.68
C GLY A 90 -0.42 -11.19 12.99
N GLY A 91 0.63 -11.52 13.73
CA GLY A 91 1.77 -12.26 13.21
C GLY A 91 1.56 -13.77 13.01
N ARG A 92 2.32 -14.35 12.07
CA ARG A 92 3.09 -15.60 12.17
C ARG A 92 3.70 -15.91 10.79
N GLY A 93 5.03 -15.91 10.73
CA GLY A 93 5.79 -16.40 9.57
C GLY A 93 5.80 -15.45 8.38
N LYS A 94 6.61 -14.38 8.45
CA LYS A 94 6.89 -13.51 7.30
C LYS A 94 7.48 -14.36 6.17
N ARG A 95 6.63 -14.71 5.19
CA ARG A 95 7.12 -14.88 3.82
C ARG A 95 7.54 -13.49 3.36
N ASP A 96 8.54 -13.41 2.51
CA ASP A 96 9.06 -12.14 2.01
C ASP A 96 7.91 -11.32 1.41
N ALA A 97 7.46 -10.28 2.14
CA ALA A 97 6.46 -9.36 1.62
C ALA A 97 7.07 -8.64 0.42
N ASP A 98 6.35 -8.63 -0.70
CA ASP A 98 6.83 -7.94 -1.88
C ASP A 98 6.79 -6.43 -1.62
N THR A 99 7.95 -5.80 -1.75
CA THR A 99 8.10 -4.35 -1.68
C THR A 99 8.05 -3.73 -3.08
N PHE A 100 7.36 -2.60 -3.15
CA PHE A 100 7.14 -1.78 -4.33
C PHE A 100 7.86 -0.44 -4.18
N THR A 101 8.35 0.09 -5.28
CA THR A 101 8.91 1.44 -5.37
C THR A 101 7.81 2.49 -5.24
N LEU A 102 8.19 3.75 -4.97
CA LEU A 102 7.22 4.83 -4.90
C LEU A 102 6.45 5.04 -6.22
N GLY A 103 7.10 4.86 -7.36
CA GLY A 103 6.44 4.94 -8.67
C GLY A 103 5.47 3.79 -8.94
N GLU A 104 5.77 2.58 -8.47
CA GLU A 104 4.83 1.45 -8.53
C GLU A 104 3.63 1.67 -7.60
N VAL A 105 3.88 2.19 -6.39
CA VAL A 105 2.82 2.61 -5.46
C VAL A 105 1.92 3.66 -6.11
N GLU A 106 2.51 4.66 -6.77
CA GLU A 106 1.76 5.70 -7.48
C GLU A 106 0.86 5.11 -8.57
N ALA A 107 1.40 4.22 -9.42
CA ALA A 107 0.64 3.56 -10.46
C ALA A 107 -0.57 2.77 -9.91
N VAL A 108 -0.38 2.02 -8.81
CA VAL A 108 -1.44 1.24 -8.18
C VAL A 108 -2.51 2.14 -7.55
N LEU A 109 -2.10 3.19 -6.83
CA LEU A 109 -3.04 4.11 -6.18
C LEU A 109 -3.81 4.97 -7.19
N LEU A 110 -3.21 5.35 -8.31
CA LEU A 110 -3.90 6.04 -9.40
C LEU A 110 -4.89 5.11 -10.10
N ALA A 111 -4.51 3.86 -10.39
CA ALA A 111 -5.43 2.86 -10.93
C ALA A 111 -6.65 2.67 -10.02
N TRP A 112 -6.42 2.56 -8.70
CA TRP A 112 -7.49 2.54 -7.70
C TRP A 112 -8.31 3.83 -7.65
N TYR A 113 -7.70 5.00 -7.81
CA TYR A 113 -8.42 6.27 -7.78
C TYR A 113 -9.36 6.43 -8.98
N GLU A 114 -8.93 6.00 -10.16
CA GLU A 114 -9.66 6.15 -11.43
C GLU A 114 -10.54 4.95 -11.78
N ASP A 115 -10.59 3.92 -10.93
CA ASP A 115 -11.30 2.66 -11.19
C ASP A 115 -10.81 1.94 -12.46
N ARG A 116 -9.50 2.03 -12.72
CA ARG A 116 -8.82 1.34 -13.83
C ARG A 116 -8.36 -0.06 -13.40
N PRO A 117 -8.10 -0.96 -14.36
CA PRO A 117 -7.46 -2.24 -14.07
C PRO A 117 -6.15 -2.08 -13.31
N ASP A 118 -5.85 -3.06 -12.44
CA ASP A 118 -4.58 -3.11 -11.71
C ASP A 118 -3.38 -3.21 -12.67
N PRO A 119 -2.21 -2.62 -12.34
CA PRO A 119 -1.02 -2.74 -13.17
C PRO A 119 -0.53 -4.20 -13.32
N ASP A 120 -0.06 -4.57 -14.52
CA ASP A 120 0.37 -5.95 -14.86
C ASP A 120 1.49 -6.52 -13.98
N PHE A 121 2.24 -5.68 -13.28
CA PHE A 121 3.31 -6.10 -12.37
C PHE A 121 2.77 -6.59 -11.01
N LEU A 122 1.46 -6.46 -10.76
CA LEU A 122 0.83 -6.74 -9.49
C LEU A 122 -0.27 -7.80 -9.63
N ARG A 123 -0.39 -8.65 -8.62
CA ARG A 123 -1.57 -9.48 -8.36
C ARG A 123 -1.98 -9.36 -6.90
N TRP A 124 -3.23 -9.70 -6.60
CA TRP A 124 -3.79 -9.69 -5.25
C TRP A 124 -3.92 -11.11 -4.70
N ASP A 125 -3.25 -11.39 -3.58
CA ASP A 125 -3.34 -12.68 -2.90
C ASP A 125 -4.04 -12.51 -1.55
N SER A 126 -4.99 -13.40 -1.24
CA SER A 126 -5.61 -13.50 0.09
C SER A 126 -4.70 -14.27 1.06
N GLY A 127 -4.63 -13.85 2.32
CA GLY A 127 -3.82 -14.48 3.37
C GLY A 127 -2.72 -13.57 3.91
N PRO A 128 -1.99 -13.97 4.96
CA PRO A 128 -1.05 -13.09 5.66
C PRO A 128 0.11 -12.61 4.76
N SER A 129 0.59 -11.39 5.00
CA SER A 129 1.73 -10.73 4.34
C SER A 129 3.01 -11.56 4.40
#